data_AF-F0JGZ7-F1
#
_entry.id   AF-F0JGZ7-F1
#
_cell.length_a   1.000
_cell.length_b   1.000
_cell.length_c   1.000
_cell.angle_alpha   90.00
_cell.angle_beta   90.00
_cell.angle_gamma   90.00
#
_symmetry.space_group_name_H-M   'P 1'
#
loop_
_entity.id
_entity.type
_entity.pdbx_description
1 polymer ?
#
loop_
_entity_poly.entity_id
_entity_poly.type
_entity_poly.pdbx_seq_one_letter_code
_entity_poly.pdbx_strand_id
1 'polypeptide(L)'
;MMTFSMLFGLALAAFFIIFRMISKYRYTTMNELYNLQNELETRHQSLRDRKRDLQRELTTKEQALAALKSDRGDVRSISVADLESVEMDENEKMGRYLLNQGKITREQHNRALKKMEILKMDYLGVCVALGFIDLETGKQALKAGKLSTPRL
;
A
#
# COMPACT_ATOMS: atom_id res chain seq x y z
N MET A 1 -70.24 3.06 37.33
CA MET A 1 -68.91 3.26 37.96
C MET A 1 -67.96 2.08 37.76
N MET A 2 -68.41 0.81 37.87
CA MET A 2 -67.54 -0.36 37.66
C MET A 2 -66.88 -0.46 36.26
N THR A 3 -67.60 -0.10 35.20
CA THR A 3 -67.08 -0.17 33.81
C THR A 3 -65.93 0.81 33.55
N PHE A 4 -66.00 2.02 34.12
CA PHE A 4 -64.92 3.00 34.03
C PHE A 4 -63.66 2.56 34.77
N SER A 5 -63.80 1.91 35.92
CA SER A 5 -62.66 1.38 36.68
C SER A 5 -61.97 0.22 35.94
N MET A 6 -62.73 -0.68 35.31
CA MET A 6 -62.16 -1.75 34.47
C MET A 6 -61.44 -1.21 33.23
N LEU A 7 -62.03 -0.25 32.53
CA LEU A 7 -61.38 0.39 31.36
C LEU A 7 -60.08 1.10 31.76
N PHE A 8 -60.06 1.78 32.91
CA PHE A 8 -58.88 2.45 33.41
C PHE A 8 -57.76 1.47 33.79
N GLY A 9 -58.09 0.34 34.43
CA GLY A 9 -57.14 -0.71 34.74
C GLY A 9 -56.53 -1.35 33.48
N LEU A 10 -57.34 -1.57 32.45
CA LEU A 10 -56.88 -2.12 31.17
C LEU A 10 -55.97 -1.14 30.43
N ALA A 11 -56.28 0.16 30.45
CA ALA A 11 -55.44 1.20 29.88
C ALA A 11 -54.07 1.29 30.59
N LEU A 12 -54.04 1.20 31.92
CA LEU A 12 -52.79 1.17 32.69
C LEU A 12 -51.94 -0.07 32.39
N ALA A 13 -52.57 -1.25 32.29
CA ALA A 13 -51.88 -2.48 31.94
C ALA A 13 -51.27 -2.39 30.53
N ALA A 14 -52.02 -1.90 29.55
CA ALA A 14 -51.54 -1.69 28.18
C ALA A 14 -50.36 -0.68 28.15
N PHE A 15 -50.49 0.43 28.87
CA PHE A 15 -49.42 1.43 28.98
C PHE A 15 -48.13 0.82 29.55
N PHE A 16 -48.23 0.02 30.61
CA PHE A 16 -47.06 -0.61 31.24
C PHE A 16 -46.36 -1.60 30.30
N ILE A 17 -47.11 -2.38 29.53
CA ILE A 17 -46.56 -3.31 28.53
C ILE A 17 -45.81 -2.56 27.43
N ILE A 18 -46.44 -1.52 26.86
CA ILE A 18 -45.84 -0.70 25.81
C ILE A 18 -44.57 -0.01 26.33
N PHE A 19 -44.64 0.56 27.53
CA PHE A 19 -43.48 1.20 28.17
C PHE A 19 -42.32 0.22 28.34
N ARG A 20 -42.59 -1.01 28.82
CA ARG A 20 -41.56 -2.05 28.93
C ARG A 20 -40.94 -2.44 27.60
N MET A 21 -41.73 -2.57 26.53
CA MET A 21 -41.20 -2.87 25.20
C MET A 21 -40.27 -1.76 24.71
N ILE A 22 -40.68 -0.49 24.84
CA ILE A 22 -39.87 0.66 24.42
C ILE A 22 -38.58 0.74 25.23
N SER A 23 -38.65 0.56 26.56
CA SER A 23 -37.46 0.56 27.40
C SER A 23 -36.49 -0.55 27.02
N LYS A 24 -36.97 -1.76 26.73
CA LYS A 24 -36.11 -2.87 26.30
C LYS A 24 -35.46 -2.60 24.95
N TYR A 25 -36.23 -2.09 23.98
CA TYR A 25 -35.70 -1.73 22.66
C TYR A 25 -34.62 -0.63 22.76
N ARG A 26 -34.87 0.42 23.56
CA ARG A 26 -33.87 1.47 23.78
C ARG A 26 -32.61 0.92 24.42
N TYR A 27 -32.73 0.00 25.38
CA TYR A 27 -31.58 -0.60 26.04
C TYR A 27 -30.75 -1.44 25.07
N THR A 28 -31.40 -2.26 24.22
CA THR A 28 -30.68 -3.06 23.22
C THR A 28 -29.98 -2.20 22.19
N THR A 29 -30.66 -1.19 21.63
CA THR A 29 -30.06 -0.29 20.64
C THR A 29 -28.91 0.53 21.23
N MET A 30 -29.05 1.02 22.47
CA MET A 30 -27.95 1.70 23.14
C MET A 30 -26.77 0.78 23.37
N ASN A 31 -27.00 -0.46 23.81
CA ASN A 31 -25.93 -1.41 24.05
C ASN A 31 -25.20 -1.79 22.74
N GLU A 32 -25.93 -1.95 21.64
CA GLU A 32 -25.34 -2.16 20.31
C GLU A 32 -24.49 -0.97 19.86
N LEU A 33 -24.98 0.26 20.03
CA LEU A 33 -24.23 1.47 19.72
C LEU A 33 -22.96 1.60 20.57
N TYR A 34 -23.04 1.30 21.87
CA TYR A 34 -21.88 1.30 22.77
C TYR A 34 -20.84 0.24 22.37
N ASN A 35 -21.29 -0.97 22.01
CA ASN A 35 -20.40 -2.02 21.54
C ASN A 35 -19.71 -1.62 20.23
N LEU A 36 -20.45 -1.01 19.31
CA LEU A 36 -19.91 -0.57 18.02
C LEU A 36 -18.91 0.58 18.21
N GLN A 37 -19.21 1.52 19.12
CA GLN A 37 -18.27 2.58 19.49
C GLN A 37 -16.98 2.02 20.09
N ASN A 38 -17.07 1.09 21.05
CA ASN A 38 -15.91 0.45 21.67
C ASN A 38 -15.07 -0.34 20.66
N GLU A 39 -15.72 -1.07 19.75
CA GLU A 39 -15.02 -1.80 18.69
C GLU A 39 -14.24 -0.83 17.78
N LEU A 40 -14.87 0.27 17.40
CA LEU A 40 -14.29 1.26 16.51
C LEU A 40 -13.12 1.99 17.17
N GLU A 41 -13.24 2.32 18.46
CA GLU A 41 -12.17 2.89 19.27
C GLU A 41 -10.98 1.93 19.41
N THR A 42 -11.25 0.66 19.70
CA THR A 42 -10.22 -0.39 19.80
C THR A 42 -9.48 -0.57 18.46
N ARG A 43 -10.21 -0.58 17.34
CA ARG A 43 -9.60 -0.63 15.99
C ARG A 43 -8.73 0.59 15.74
N HIS A 44 -9.22 1.79 16.07
CA HIS A 44 -8.46 3.02 15.89
C HIS A 44 -7.15 3.02 16.70
N GLN A 45 -7.21 2.56 17.94
CA GLN A 45 -6.05 2.44 18.81
C GLN A 45 -5.04 1.43 18.24
N SER A 46 -5.50 0.26 17.82
CA SER A 46 -4.64 -0.76 17.21
C SER A 46 -3.94 -0.28 15.93
N LEU A 47 -4.62 0.51 15.09
CA LEU A 47 -4.03 1.10 13.88
C LEU A 47 -2.99 2.16 14.23
N ARG A 48 -3.24 2.96 15.26
CA ARG A 48 -2.30 3.97 15.75
C ARG A 48 -1.02 3.32 16.28
N ASP A 49 -1.16 2.22 17.02
CA ASP A 49 -0.03 1.46 17.55
C ASP A 49 0.78 0.81 16.41
N ARG A 50 0.10 0.14 15.46
CA ARG A 50 0.76 -0.40 14.25
C ARG A 50 1.50 0.66 13.46
N LYS A 51 0.92 1.86 13.30
CA LYS A 51 1.59 2.98 12.62
C LYS A 51 2.86 3.38 13.36
N ARG A 52 2.82 3.46 14.70
CA ARG A 52 3.98 3.82 15.53
C ARG A 52 5.07 2.76 15.42
N ASP A 53 4.71 1.48 15.42
CA ASP A 53 5.68 0.39 15.31
C ASP A 53 6.32 0.33 13.92
N LEU A 54 5.54 0.53 12.86
CA LEU A 54 6.09 0.65 11.49
C LEU A 54 7.02 1.86 11.34
N GLN A 55 6.70 3.00 11.98
CA GLN A 55 7.60 4.15 11.99
C GLN A 55 8.90 3.86 12.73
N ARG A 56 8.84 3.14 13.86
CA ARG A 56 10.04 2.70 14.57
C ARG A 56 10.88 1.77 13.71
N GLU A 57 10.26 0.77 13.09
CA GLU A 57 10.95 -0.14 12.17
C GLU A 57 11.62 0.61 11.02
N LEU A 58 10.93 1.58 10.40
CA LEU A 58 11.53 2.44 9.38
C LEU A 58 12.75 3.16 9.91
N THR A 59 12.65 3.85 11.05
CA THR A 59 13.79 4.56 11.64
C THR A 59 14.95 3.62 11.98
N THR A 60 14.67 2.42 12.50
CA THR A 60 15.70 1.42 12.79
C THR A 60 16.37 0.91 11.52
N LYS A 61 15.61 0.66 10.45
CA LYS A 61 16.16 0.23 9.15
C LYS A 61 16.95 1.35 8.50
N GLU A 62 16.51 2.59 8.56
CA GLU A 62 17.25 3.76 8.08
C GLU A 62 18.56 3.94 8.85
N GLN A 63 18.54 3.82 10.17
CA GLN A 63 19.75 3.85 11.00
C GLN A 63 20.69 2.69 10.68
N ALA A 64 20.17 1.48 10.49
CA ALA A 64 20.97 0.32 10.07
C ALA A 64 21.60 0.53 8.69
N LEU A 65 20.86 1.13 7.74
CA LEU A 65 21.39 1.50 6.43
C LEU A 65 22.47 2.58 6.54
N ALA A 66 22.27 3.59 7.39
CA ALA A 66 23.26 4.63 7.64
C ALA A 66 24.53 4.07 8.30
N ALA A 67 24.38 3.17 9.27
CA ALA A 67 25.49 2.47 9.91
C ALA A 67 26.26 1.59 8.90
N LEU A 68 25.56 0.81 8.07
CA LEU A 68 26.19 0.03 6.99
C LEU A 68 26.90 0.92 5.96
N LYS A 69 26.38 2.10 5.66
CA LYS A 69 27.03 3.10 4.80
C LYS A 69 28.29 3.69 5.44
N SER A 70 28.31 3.84 6.77
CA SER A 70 29.46 4.38 7.50
C SER A 70 30.54 3.33 7.80
N ASP A 71 30.13 2.09 8.06
CA ASP A 71 31.02 0.96 8.40
C ASP A 71 31.72 0.40 7.15
N ARG A 72 31.05 0.47 6.00
CA ARG A 72 31.74 0.45 4.71
C ARG A 72 32.34 1.83 4.46
N GLY A 73 33.41 2.16 5.18
CA GLY A 73 34.22 3.34 4.92
C GLY A 73 34.45 3.50 3.42
N ASP A 74 34.12 4.66 2.88
CA ASP A 74 34.31 4.99 1.48
C ASP A 74 33.70 3.96 0.51
N VAL A 75 32.45 3.52 0.72
CA VAL A 75 31.58 3.36 -0.45
C VAL A 75 31.38 4.77 -0.95
N ARG A 76 32.38 5.27 -1.70
CA ARG A 76 32.18 6.28 -2.72
C ARG A 76 30.80 6.01 -3.24
N SER A 77 29.91 6.98 -3.09
CA SER A 77 28.78 7.10 -3.99
C SER A 77 29.33 6.60 -5.31
N ILE A 78 28.89 5.43 -5.76
CA ILE A 78 29.24 5.01 -7.11
C ILE A 78 28.58 6.09 -7.91
N SER A 79 29.37 7.11 -8.22
CA SER A 79 28.94 8.22 -9.01
C SER A 79 28.51 7.57 -10.30
N VAL A 80 27.51 8.13 -10.95
CA VAL A 80 27.06 7.58 -12.24
C VAL A 80 28.25 7.39 -13.20
N ALA A 81 29.36 8.13 -12.99
CA ALA A 81 30.65 7.99 -13.66
C ALA A 81 31.50 6.75 -13.28
N ASP A 82 31.43 6.20 -12.06
CA ASP A 82 32.15 4.94 -11.73
C ASP A 82 31.41 3.70 -12.26
N LEU A 83 30.08 3.80 -12.40
CA LEU A 83 29.24 2.78 -13.06
C LEU A 83 29.34 2.83 -14.60
N GLU A 84 29.96 3.86 -15.17
CA GLU A 84 30.24 3.98 -16.62
C GLU A 84 31.45 3.14 -17.06
N SER A 85 32.26 2.62 -16.12
CA SER A 85 33.48 1.86 -16.43
C SER A 85 33.29 0.35 -16.58
N VAL A 86 32.10 -0.17 -16.25
CA VAL A 86 31.69 -1.53 -16.59
C VAL A 86 30.70 -1.40 -17.73
N GLU A 87 30.97 -2.04 -18.86
CA GLU A 87 30.03 -2.20 -19.99
C GLU A 87 28.75 -2.89 -19.50
N MET A 88 27.90 -2.15 -18.79
CA MET A 88 26.59 -2.62 -18.37
C MET A 88 25.72 -2.69 -19.61
N ASP A 89 25.22 -3.89 -19.88
CA ASP A 89 24.26 -4.20 -20.94
C ASP A 89 23.15 -3.12 -20.96
N GLU A 90 22.89 -2.56 -22.14
CA GLU A 90 21.88 -1.51 -22.35
C GLU A 90 20.52 -1.95 -21.82
N ASN A 91 20.22 -3.25 -21.86
CA ASN A 91 18.99 -3.84 -21.33
C ASN A 91 18.88 -3.69 -19.81
N GLU A 92 19.98 -3.86 -19.07
CA GLU A 92 19.99 -3.75 -17.62
C GLU A 92 19.84 -2.29 -17.17
N LYS A 93 20.49 -1.36 -17.87
CA LYS A 93 20.32 0.08 -17.65
C LYS A 93 18.85 0.49 -17.84
N MET A 94 18.22 0.00 -18.90
CA MET A 94 16.82 0.30 -19.19
C MET A 94 15.85 -0.30 -18.15
N GLY A 95 16.12 -1.54 -17.71
CA GLY A 95 15.35 -2.19 -16.66
C GLY A 95 15.40 -1.43 -15.32
N ARG A 96 16.59 -0.95 -14.93
CA ARG A 96 16.78 -0.14 -13.72
C ARG A 96 16.06 1.20 -13.82
N TYR A 97 16.12 1.87 -14.98
CA TYR A 97 15.40 3.13 -15.19
C TYR A 97 13.89 2.95 -15.01
N LEU A 98 13.30 1.94 -15.64
CA LEU A 98 11.86 1.67 -15.56
C LEU A 98 11.41 1.28 -14.14
N LEU A 99 12.23 0.55 -13.39
CA LEU A 99 11.98 0.24 -11.98
C LEU A 99 12.03 1.50 -11.09
N ASN A 100 13.06 2.33 -11.26
CA ASN A 100 13.24 3.54 -10.45
C ASN A 100 12.15 4.59 -10.70
N GLN A 101 11.63 4.67 -11.93
CA GLN A 101 10.52 5.55 -12.30
C GLN A 101 9.14 4.94 -11.95
N GLY A 102 9.10 3.74 -11.35
CA GLY A 102 7.85 3.05 -11.01
C GLY A 102 7.00 2.67 -12.22
N LYS A 103 7.58 2.60 -13.41
CA LYS A 103 6.88 2.26 -14.66
C LYS A 103 6.63 0.76 -14.79
N ILE A 104 7.44 -0.05 -14.11
CA ILE A 104 7.26 -1.50 -14.00
C ILE A 104 7.52 -1.95 -12.56
N THR A 105 6.92 -3.06 -12.16
CA THR A 105 7.20 -3.71 -10.87
C THR A 105 8.40 -4.65 -10.98
N ARG A 106 9.00 -5.02 -9.83
CA ARG A 106 10.07 -6.03 -9.77
C ARG A 106 9.66 -7.37 -10.39
N GLU A 107 8.39 -7.75 -10.22
CA GLU A 107 7.85 -8.98 -10.80
C GLU A 107 7.75 -8.89 -12.33
N GLN A 108 7.29 -7.75 -12.86
CA GLN A 108 7.25 -7.50 -14.30
C GLN A 108 8.64 -7.47 -14.92
N HIS A 109 9.62 -6.86 -14.24
CA HIS A 109 11.03 -6.87 -14.66
C HIS A 109 11.59 -8.29 -14.77
N ASN A 110 11.41 -9.12 -13.74
CA ASN A 110 11.88 -10.51 -13.75
C ASN A 110 11.19 -11.34 -14.84
N ARG A 111 9.90 -11.10 -15.10
CA ARG A 111 9.17 -11.75 -16.19
C ARG A 111 9.67 -11.32 -17.56
N ALA A 112 9.98 -10.03 -17.74
CA ALA A 112 10.53 -9.51 -18.98
C ALA A 112 11.91 -10.12 -19.28
N LEU A 113 12.81 -10.19 -18.30
CA LEU A 113 14.13 -10.83 -18.46
C LEU A 113 14.02 -12.29 -18.90
N LYS A 114 13.17 -13.09 -18.25
CA LYS A 114 12.94 -14.50 -18.63
C LYS A 114 12.36 -14.65 -20.04
N LYS A 115 11.56 -13.69 -20.49
CA LYS A 115 10.94 -13.71 -21.82
C LYS A 115 11.85 -13.14 -22.90
N MET A 116 12.86 -12.36 -22.53
CA MET A 116 13.89 -11.84 -23.41
C MET A 116 14.69 -12.96 -24.09
N GLU A 117 15.12 -13.96 -23.32
CA GLU A 117 15.84 -15.12 -23.85
C GLU A 117 14.99 -15.96 -24.83
N ILE A 118 13.68 -16.05 -24.56
CA ILE A 118 12.75 -16.86 -25.35
C ILE A 118 12.34 -16.15 -26.65
N LEU A 119 12.04 -14.86 -26.56
CA LEU A 119 11.53 -14.07 -27.68
C LEU A 119 12.67 -13.52 -28.56
N LYS A 120 13.92 -13.57 -28.10
CA LYS A 120 15.09 -12.99 -28.78
C LYS A 120 14.88 -11.53 -29.17
N MET A 121 14.17 -10.79 -28.33
CA MET A 121 13.92 -9.36 -28.47
C MET A 121 14.68 -8.60 -27.39
N ASP A 122 14.87 -7.30 -27.60
CA ASP A 122 15.41 -6.38 -26.62
C ASP A 122 14.45 -6.22 -25.43
N TYR A 123 15.01 -5.82 -24.28
CA TYR A 123 14.24 -5.73 -23.04
C TYR A 123 13.02 -4.79 -23.16
N LEU A 124 13.15 -3.68 -23.89
CA LEU A 124 12.03 -2.77 -24.15
C LEU A 124 10.98 -3.39 -25.07
N GLY A 125 11.40 -4.03 -26.16
CA GLY A 125 10.51 -4.77 -27.04
C GLY A 125 9.69 -5.81 -26.28
N VAL A 126 10.30 -6.53 -25.33
CA VAL A 126 9.59 -7.47 -24.46
C VAL A 126 8.62 -6.76 -23.50
N CYS A 127 9.04 -5.67 -22.87
CA CYS A 127 8.16 -4.91 -21.97
C CYS A 127 6.93 -4.35 -22.70
N VAL A 128 7.09 -3.90 -23.94
CA VAL A 128 5.99 -3.42 -24.79
C VAL A 128 5.11 -4.59 -25.25
N ALA A 129 5.71 -5.69 -25.73
CA ALA A 129 4.97 -6.86 -26.21
C ALA A 129 4.16 -7.56 -25.11
N LEU A 130 4.65 -7.55 -23.87
CA LEU A 130 3.94 -8.07 -22.70
C LEU A 130 2.91 -7.08 -22.12
N GLY A 131 2.81 -5.87 -22.67
CA GLY A 131 1.89 -4.82 -22.20
C GLY A 131 2.26 -4.24 -20.84
N PHE A 132 3.52 -4.33 -20.42
CA PHE A 132 3.99 -3.74 -19.16
C PHE A 132 4.19 -2.23 -19.28
N ILE A 133 4.55 -1.75 -20.47
CA ILE A 133 4.73 -0.33 -20.78
C ILE A 133 4.08 0.00 -22.12
N ASP A 134 3.65 1.25 -22.28
CA ASP A 134 3.20 1.79 -23.56
C ASP A 134 4.40 2.18 -24.44
N LEU A 135 4.11 2.38 -25.73
CA LEU A 135 5.11 2.69 -26.75
C LEU A 135 5.74 4.08 -26.51
N GLU A 136 5.01 4.99 -25.87
CA GLU A 136 5.51 6.31 -25.46
C GLU A 136 6.52 6.23 -24.31
N THR A 137 6.23 5.47 -23.24
CA THR A 137 7.18 5.23 -22.15
C THR A 137 8.41 4.48 -22.64
N GLY A 138 8.25 3.55 -23.59
CA GLY A 138 9.38 2.88 -24.24
C GLY A 138 10.32 3.85 -24.97
N LYS A 139 9.78 4.82 -25.71
CA LYS A 139 10.57 5.87 -26.37
C LYS A 139 11.27 6.80 -25.38
N GLN A 140 10.63 7.12 -24.25
CA GLN A 140 11.23 7.94 -23.20
C GLN A 140 12.40 7.21 -22.51
N ALA A 141 12.23 5.93 -22.19
CA ALA A 141 13.28 5.09 -21.65
C ALA A 141 14.47 5.00 -22.63
N LEU A 142 14.21 4.78 -23.92
CA LEU A 142 15.26 4.71 -24.95
C LEU A 142 16.03 6.03 -25.11
N LYS A 143 15.36 7.19 -24.98
CA LYS A 143 16.03 8.50 -24.94
C LYS A 143 16.87 8.67 -23.69
N ALA A 144 16.35 8.26 -22.53
CA ALA A 144 17.08 8.32 -21.27
C ALA A 144 18.33 7.43 -21.29
N GLY A 145 18.24 6.21 -21.84
CA GLY A 145 19.38 5.30 -21.98
C GLY A 145 20.48 5.82 -22.93
N LYS A 146 20.11 6.55 -23.99
CA LYS A 146 21.07 7.18 -24.93
C LYS A 146 21.75 8.42 -24.37
N LEU A 147 21.07 9.19 -23.52
CA LEU A 147 21.64 10.39 -22.87
C LEU A 147 22.69 10.04 -21.80
N SER A 148 22.67 8.82 -21.27
CA SER A 148 23.64 8.32 -20.28
C SER A 148 24.90 7.68 -20.89
N THR A 149 25.11 7.81 -22.20
CA THR A 149 26.32 7.30 -22.87
C THR A 149 26.94 8.46 -23.65
N PRO A 150 27.99 9.13 -23.13
CA PRO A 150 28.69 10.14 -23.91
C PRO A 150 29.34 9.44 -25.11
N ARG A 151 28.98 9.90 -26.32
CA ARG A 151 29.66 9.48 -27.55
C ARG A 151 31.11 9.97 -27.49
N LEU A 152 32.05 9.03 -27.34
CA LEU A 152 33.43 9.21 -27.77
C LEU A 152 33.51 9.15 -29.30
#